data_AF-A0A0G0W0T8-F1
#
_entry.id   AF-A0A0G0W0T8-F1
#
_cell.length_a   1.000
_cell.length_b   1.000
_cell.length_c   1.000
_cell.angle_alpha   90.00
_cell.angle_beta   90.00
_cell.angle_gamma   90.00
#
_symmetry.space_group_name_H-M   'P 1'
#
loop_
_entity.id
_entity.type
_entity.pdbx_description
1 polymer ?
#
loop_
_entity_poly.entity_id
_entity_poly.type
_entity_poly.pdbx_seq_one_letter_code
_entity_poly.pdbx_strand_id
1 'polypeptide(L)'
;MKKKNFSLVILAIVVLSLALLTYFLFVARSKSFNINDALIEVEAGESFYVYLESNRTTGYAWIPDYDESFLVLEKEEYEDAPGNQLGRGGTDFFFFQAPKKGEGILSFLYSWPWEDQS
;
A
#
# COMPACT_ATOMS: atom_id res chain seq x y z
N MET A 1 25.72 -37.39 18.74
CA MET A 1 24.42 -37.05 18.09
C MET A 1 23.92 -35.61 18.32
N LYS A 2 24.47 -34.78 19.23
CA LYS A 2 23.92 -33.42 19.51
C LYS A 2 24.28 -32.31 18.50
N LYS A 3 25.43 -32.39 17.80
CA LYS A 3 25.91 -31.31 16.91
C LYS A 3 25.07 -31.09 15.64
N LYS A 4 24.51 -32.17 15.07
CA LYS A 4 23.75 -32.10 13.80
C LYS A 4 22.43 -31.34 13.97
N ASN A 5 21.74 -31.54 15.10
CA ASN A 5 20.49 -30.84 15.41
C ASN A 5 20.75 -29.36 15.74
N PHE A 6 21.86 -29.05 16.41
CA PHE A 6 22.25 -27.67 16.70
C PHE A 6 22.57 -26.86 15.43
N SER A 7 23.27 -27.48 14.46
CA SER A 7 23.54 -26.85 13.16
C SER A 7 22.27 -26.58 12.35
N LEU A 8 21.28 -27.47 12.40
CA LEU A 8 20.00 -27.28 11.71
C LEU A 8 19.18 -26.14 12.33
N VAL A 9 19.21 -26.00 13.66
CA VAL A 9 18.54 -24.90 14.36
C VAL A 9 19.18 -23.55 14.01
N ILE A 10 20.51 -23.46 13.98
CA ILE A 10 21.21 -22.24 13.57
C ILE A 10 20.85 -21.88 12.12
N LEU A 11 20.85 -22.87 11.22
CA LEU A 11 20.48 -22.64 9.82
C LEU A 11 19.05 -22.10 9.69
N ALA A 12 18.09 -22.66 10.43
CA ALA A 12 16.71 -22.20 10.42
C ALA A 12 16.56 -20.76 10.93
N ILE A 13 17.27 -20.39 11.98
CA ILE A 13 17.27 -19.02 12.52
C ILE A 13 17.85 -18.04 11.50
N VAL A 14 18.94 -18.40 10.83
CA VAL A 14 19.57 -17.56 9.80
C VAL A 14 18.64 -17.36 8.59
N VAL A 15 17.97 -18.43 8.15
CA VAL A 15 16.99 -18.35 7.04
C VAL A 15 15.81 -17.46 7.44
N LEU A 16 15.29 -17.62 8.67
CA LEU A 16 14.19 -16.80 9.17
C LEU A 16 14.60 -15.33 9.31
N SER A 17 15.80 -15.04 9.82
CA SER A 17 16.29 -13.67 9.95
C SER A 17 16.53 -13.01 8.59
N LEU A 18 17.03 -13.76 7.61
CA LEU A 18 17.14 -13.28 6.22
C LEU A 18 15.77 -12.99 5.61
N ALA A 19 14.79 -13.87 5.78
CA ALA A 19 13.43 -13.67 5.28
C ALA A 19 12.77 -12.42 5.91
N LEU A 20 12.93 -12.24 7.22
CA LEU A 20 12.43 -11.07 7.95
C LEU A 20 13.14 -9.78 7.51
N LEU A 21 14.46 -9.83 7.29
CA LEU A 21 15.22 -8.68 6.79
C LEU A 21 14.79 -8.32 5.38
N THR A 22 14.60 -9.29 4.48
CA THR A 22 14.12 -9.03 3.12
C THR A 22 12.71 -8.44 3.13
N TYR A 23 11.84 -8.93 4.01
CA TYR A 23 10.50 -8.38 4.18
C TYR A 23 10.56 -6.94 4.70
N PHE A 24 11.42 -6.65 5.67
CA PHE A 24 11.60 -5.30 6.20
C PHE A 24 12.14 -4.33 5.15
N LEU A 25 13.12 -4.75 4.35
CA LEU A 25 13.67 -3.93 3.25
C LEU A 25 12.63 -3.67 2.16
N PHE A 26 11.74 -4.63 1.89
CA PHE A 26 10.63 -4.46 0.97
C PHE A 26 9.64 -3.40 1.48
N VAL A 27 9.21 -3.49 2.75
CA VAL A 27 8.31 -2.49 3.37
C VAL A 27 8.96 -1.11 3.43
N ALA A 28 10.24 -1.02 3.78
CA ALA A 28 10.94 0.26 3.90
C ALA A 28 11.17 0.97 2.55
N ARG A 29 11.05 0.25 1.42
CA ARG A 29 11.29 0.80 0.08
C ARG A 29 10.03 1.37 -0.58
N SER A 30 8.85 1.21 0.01
CA SER A 30 7.62 1.70 -0.59
C SER A 30 7.67 3.22 -0.75
N LYS A 31 7.59 3.70 -1.99
CA LYS A 31 7.50 5.14 -2.29
C LYS A 31 6.10 5.64 -1.96
N SER A 32 6.00 6.88 -1.49
CA SER A 32 4.75 7.56 -1.16
C SER A 32 4.45 8.66 -2.16
N PHE A 33 3.20 8.75 -2.60
CA PHE A 33 2.75 9.81 -3.51
C PHE A 33 1.45 10.43 -3.02
N ASN A 34 1.24 11.71 -3.33
CA ASN A 34 -0.05 12.37 -3.22
C ASN A 34 -0.67 12.51 -4.62
N ILE A 35 -1.99 12.57 -4.73
CA ILE A 35 -2.65 12.67 -6.06
C ILE A 35 -2.31 13.95 -6.82
N ASN A 36 -1.84 14.99 -6.14
CA ASN A 36 -1.35 16.20 -6.79
C ASN A 36 0.00 16.01 -7.47
N ASP A 37 0.67 14.86 -7.25
CA ASP A 37 1.89 14.51 -7.96
C ASP A 37 1.54 14.17 -9.42
N ALA A 38 1.95 15.04 -10.33
CA ALA A 38 1.62 14.93 -11.76
C ALA A 38 2.22 13.68 -12.44
N LEU A 39 3.17 13.01 -11.81
CA LEU A 39 3.84 11.83 -12.35
C LEU A 39 4.32 10.91 -11.22
N ILE A 40 3.96 9.62 -11.31
CA ILE A 40 4.41 8.56 -10.40
C ILE A 40 5.40 7.67 -11.16
N GLU A 41 6.68 7.73 -10.79
CA GLU A 41 7.73 6.89 -11.36
C GLU A 41 8.22 5.82 -10.37
N VAL A 42 7.99 4.56 -10.72
CA VAL A 42 8.37 3.39 -9.92
C VAL A 42 9.09 2.36 -10.80
N GLU A 43 10.00 1.58 -10.22
CA GLU A 43 10.61 0.47 -10.95
C GLU A 43 9.63 -0.71 -11.03
N ALA A 44 9.66 -1.46 -12.13
CA ALA A 44 8.82 -2.65 -12.25
C ALA A 44 9.18 -3.68 -11.16
N GLY A 45 8.16 -4.17 -10.46
CA GLY A 45 8.27 -5.04 -9.30
C GLY A 45 8.29 -4.31 -7.96
N GLU A 46 8.33 -2.98 -7.95
CA GLU A 46 8.22 -2.18 -6.71
C GLU A 46 6.76 -2.00 -6.30
N SER A 47 6.56 -1.93 -4.99
CA SER A 47 5.32 -1.42 -4.40
C SER A 47 5.46 0.06 -4.06
N PHE A 48 4.37 0.79 -4.15
CA PHE A 48 4.24 2.18 -3.74
C PHE A 48 2.87 2.38 -3.09
N TYR A 49 2.66 3.54 -2.47
CA TYR A 49 1.34 3.90 -2.00
C TYR A 49 0.98 5.34 -2.34
N VAL A 50 -0.31 5.58 -2.53
CA VAL A 50 -0.90 6.90 -2.67
C VAL A 50 -1.67 7.21 -1.41
N TYR A 51 -1.49 8.41 -0.86
CA TYR A 51 -2.25 8.87 0.30
C TYR A 51 -3.11 10.08 -0.04
N LEU A 52 -4.36 10.07 0.45
CA LEU A 52 -5.39 11.07 0.16
C LEU A 52 -6.08 11.51 1.44
N GLU A 53 -6.16 12.82 1.66
CA GLU A 53 -7.02 13.34 2.72
C GLU A 53 -8.47 12.91 2.47
N SER A 54 -9.13 12.43 3.52
CA SER A 54 -10.45 11.80 3.42
C SER A 54 -11.25 12.10 4.68
N ASN A 55 -12.58 12.09 4.57
CA ASN A 55 -13.43 12.15 5.75
C ASN A 55 -14.51 11.07 5.66
N ARG A 56 -14.16 9.84 6.01
CA ARG A 56 -15.09 8.70 6.01
C ARG A 56 -16.32 8.90 6.90
N THR A 57 -16.31 9.87 7.84
CA THR A 57 -17.48 10.18 8.67
C THR A 57 -18.63 10.83 7.89
N THR A 58 -18.36 11.38 6.70
CA THR A 58 -19.39 11.88 5.78
C THR A 58 -20.01 10.75 4.95
N GLY A 59 -19.44 9.54 5.00
CA GLY A 59 -19.81 8.39 4.18
C GLY A 59 -19.17 8.37 2.79
N TYR A 60 -18.45 9.43 2.39
CA TYR A 60 -17.69 9.46 1.14
C TYR A 60 -16.45 8.58 1.23
N ALA A 61 -16.00 8.07 0.09
CA ALA A 61 -14.77 7.31 -0.06
C ALA A 61 -14.07 7.68 -1.36
N TRP A 62 -12.74 7.50 -1.37
CA TRP A 62 -11.97 7.51 -2.61
C TRP A 62 -12.07 6.16 -3.31
N ILE A 63 -12.42 6.17 -4.59
CA ILE A 63 -12.52 5.00 -5.46
C ILE A 63 -11.37 5.09 -6.47
N PRO A 64 -10.37 4.19 -6.41
CA PRO A 64 -9.29 4.17 -7.39
C PRO A 64 -9.77 3.60 -8.73
N ASP A 65 -9.32 4.21 -9.83
CA ASP A 65 -9.50 3.72 -11.20
C ASP A 65 -8.15 3.68 -11.90
N TYR A 66 -7.80 2.49 -12.41
CA TYR A 66 -6.50 2.19 -12.99
C TYR A 66 -6.56 0.93 -13.86
N ASP A 67 -5.55 0.79 -14.73
CA ASP A 67 -5.40 -0.42 -15.55
C ASP A 67 -4.74 -1.56 -14.75
N GLU A 68 -5.53 -2.59 -14.45
CA GLU A 68 -5.10 -3.78 -13.71
C GLU A 68 -4.00 -4.60 -14.41
N SER A 69 -3.73 -4.34 -15.69
CA SER A 69 -2.62 -4.99 -16.40
C SER A 69 -1.25 -4.48 -15.97
N PHE A 70 -1.19 -3.26 -15.40
CA PHE A 70 0.03 -2.58 -14.96
C PHE A 70 0.12 -2.40 -13.45
N LEU A 71 -1.02 -2.24 -12.77
CA LEU A 71 -1.09 -2.00 -11.33
C LEU A 71 -1.98 -3.01 -10.63
N VAL A 72 -1.60 -3.39 -9.42
CA VAL A 72 -2.41 -4.24 -8.53
C VAL A 72 -2.56 -3.52 -7.20
N LEU A 73 -3.80 -3.23 -6.79
CA LEU A 73 -4.08 -2.72 -5.45
C LEU A 73 -3.97 -3.88 -4.45
N GLU A 74 -2.95 -3.82 -3.60
CA GLU A 74 -2.69 -4.85 -2.58
C GLU A 74 -3.50 -4.61 -1.31
N LYS A 75 -3.68 -3.33 -0.93
CA LYS A 75 -4.31 -2.96 0.34
C LYS A 75 -4.85 -1.53 0.33
N GLU A 76 -5.94 -1.34 1.06
CA GLU A 76 -6.44 -0.04 1.48
C GLU A 76 -6.40 0.08 3.00
N GLU A 77 -5.92 1.22 3.50
CA GLU A 77 -5.91 1.55 4.92
C GLU A 77 -6.47 2.96 5.14
N TYR A 78 -6.98 3.21 6.34
CA TYR A 78 -7.42 4.53 6.77
C TYR A 78 -6.90 4.84 8.15
N GLU A 79 -6.30 6.02 8.30
CA GLU A 79 -5.86 6.55 9.59
C GLU A 79 -6.66 7.79 9.95
N ASP A 80 -7.27 7.80 11.14
CA ASP A 80 -7.90 9.00 11.67
C ASP A 80 -6.87 10.12 11.86
N ALA A 81 -7.28 11.36 11.57
CA ALA A 81 -6.48 12.51 11.95
C ALA A 81 -6.28 12.53 13.48
N PRO A 82 -5.13 13.02 14.00
CA PRO A 82 -4.89 13.08 15.43
C PRO A 82 -5.90 14.00 16.12
N GLY A 83 -6.36 13.61 17.31
CA GLY A 83 -7.31 14.40 18.11
C GLY A 83 -8.51 13.57 18.59
N ASN A 84 -9.44 14.23 19.27
CA ASN A 84 -10.64 13.62 19.87
C ASN A 84 -11.96 14.21 19.36
N GLN A 85 -11.90 15.06 18.33
CA GLN A 85 -13.08 15.67 17.72
C GLN A 85 -13.92 14.60 17.01
N LEU A 86 -15.23 14.66 17.20
CA LEU A 86 -16.20 13.85 16.46
C LEU A 86 -16.32 14.39 15.03
N GLY A 87 -16.44 13.49 14.04
CA GLY A 87 -16.56 13.87 12.63
C GLY A 87 -15.25 14.35 11.99
N ARG A 88 -14.11 14.18 12.68
CA ARG A 88 -12.81 14.48 12.09
C ARG A 88 -12.55 13.53 10.92
N GLY A 89 -11.92 14.06 9.88
CA GLY A 89 -11.41 13.24 8.80
C GLY A 89 -10.14 12.50 9.19
N GLY A 90 -9.41 12.10 8.17
CA GLY A 90 -8.20 11.31 8.25
C GLY A 90 -7.57 11.19 6.87
N THR A 91 -6.85 10.10 6.65
CA THR A 91 -6.12 9.85 5.42
C THR A 91 -6.38 8.42 4.95
N ASP A 92 -6.79 8.27 3.70
CA ASP A 92 -6.84 6.99 3.00
C ASP A 92 -5.46 6.69 2.39
N PHE A 93 -5.02 5.45 2.51
CA PHE A 93 -3.77 4.95 1.94
C PHE A 93 -4.06 3.77 1.01
N PHE A 94 -3.60 3.87 -0.23
CA PHE A 94 -3.78 2.86 -1.28
C PHE A 94 -2.43 2.28 -1.65
N PHE A 95 -2.20 1.01 -1.35
CA PHE A 95 -0.93 0.33 -1.60
C PHE A 95 -1.00 -0.45 -2.92
N PHE A 96 -0.15 -0.08 -3.87
CA PHE A 96 -0.09 -0.67 -5.19
C PHE A 96 1.21 -1.44 -5.40
N GLN A 97 1.13 -2.50 -6.19
CA GLN A 97 2.27 -3.16 -6.82
C GLN A 97 2.28 -2.88 -8.32
N ALA A 98 3.46 -2.58 -8.89
CA ALA A 98 3.65 -2.38 -10.32
C ALA A 98 4.42 -3.56 -10.94
N PRO A 99 3.80 -4.75 -11.15
CA PRO A 99 4.51 -5.98 -11.50
C PRO A 99 5.17 -5.96 -12.88
N LYS A 100 4.77 -5.04 -13.77
CA LYS A 100 5.23 -4.97 -15.15
C LYS A 100 5.56 -3.53 -15.53
N LYS A 101 6.44 -3.39 -16.52
CA LYS A 101 6.71 -2.10 -17.15
C LYS A 101 5.49 -1.67 -17.96
N GLY A 102 5.16 -0.39 -17.86
CA GLY A 102 4.07 0.23 -18.62
C GLY A 102 3.85 1.66 -18.14
N GLU A 103 2.94 2.32 -18.82
CA GLU A 103 2.46 3.66 -18.48
C GLU A 103 0.94 3.62 -18.49
N GLY A 104 0.32 4.33 -17.55
CA GLY A 104 -1.11 4.35 -17.39
C GLY A 104 -1.54 5.55 -16.55
N ILE A 105 -2.84 5.74 -16.45
CA ILE A 105 -3.43 6.77 -15.60
C ILE A 105 -3.95 6.08 -14.35
N LEU A 106 -3.51 6.56 -13.19
CA LEU A 106 -4.11 6.25 -11.90
C LEU A 106 -4.94 7.46 -11.49
N SER A 107 -6.25 7.28 -11.37
CA SER A 107 -7.16 8.34 -10.94
C SER A 107 -7.97 7.91 -9.74
N PHE A 108 -8.51 8.89 -9.00
CA PHE A 108 -9.33 8.64 -7.83
C PHE A 108 -10.58 9.50 -7.90
N LEU A 109 -11.73 8.86 -7.71
CA LEU A 109 -13.03 9.53 -7.62
C LEU A 109 -13.44 9.61 -6.15
N TYR A 110 -13.76 10.81 -5.65
CA TYR A 110 -14.33 10.96 -4.31
C TYR A 110 -15.84 11.00 -4.41
N SER A 111 -16.50 9.86 -4.13
CA SER A 111 -17.94 9.72 -4.29
C SER A 111 -18.59 9.01 -3.11
N TRP A 112 -19.93 9.07 -3.08
CA TRP A 112 -20.70 8.23 -2.20
C TRP A 112 -20.79 6.82 -2.81
N PRO A 113 -20.37 5.75 -2.12
CA PRO A 113 -20.25 4.42 -2.73
C PRO A 113 -21.54 3.84 -3.34
N TRP A 114 -22.71 4.38 -2.98
CA TRP A 114 -24.02 3.96 -3.48
C TRP A 114 -24.63 4.88 -4.54
N GLU A 115 -23.98 6.00 -4.87
CA GLU A 115 -24.43 6.93 -5.90
C GLU A 115 -23.84 6.58 -7.28
N ASP A 116 -22.70 5.88 -7.32
CA ASP A 116 -22.05 5.38 -8.54
C ASP A 116 -22.72 4.13 -9.17
N GLN A 117 -23.96 3.80 -8.78
CA GLN A 117 -24.71 2.67 -9.37
C GLN A 117 -25.67 3.06 -10.51
N SER A 118 -25.66 4.32 -10.98
CA SER A 118 -26.59 4.81 -12.00
C SER A 118 -25.94 5.09 -13.36
#